data_AF-A0A7Y0HSF4-F1
#
_entry.id   AF-A0A7Y0HSF4-F1
#
_cell.length_a   1.000
_cell.length_b   1.000
_cell.length_c   1.000
_cell.angle_alpha   90.00
_cell.angle_beta   90.00
_cell.angle_gamma   90.00
#
_symmetry.space_group_name_H-M   'P 1'
#
loop_
_entity.id
_entity.type
_entity.pdbx_description
1 polymer ?
#
loop_
_entity_poly.entity_id
_entity_poly.type
_entity_poly.pdbx_seq_one_letter_code
_entity_poly.pdbx_strand_id
1 'polypeptide(L)'
;MRSYRLRGLLILWITVSLLLSTAFPVSALGVESAVPVATYSDVPYVNKANAHKSQKLDLYLPSEDSYAHNDEKESETDLRPLVVRIHGGAWYGGDKELGDDAPVFAALLEQGYAVASINYRLSVEARWPAQIYDCKAAIRFLRAHAQQYGIDPTRITVFGESAGGHLAMMLGVTNGQQDWEDLDMGNAQISSAVQAVISVSGIADLNQWGTRTGDSLGAQAAKDLLLGAGHDDQDEVNASPITYVNEQTVPMLLVHGGSDDVVSYQQSELMAEAMNTALADNRAETWLLAKAGHMDVPMFYASDQAHRRYSAFLAKSLGLSEPLISVRRLYNPYNGLHLLTLDKDEDASLRANGWIDESSAFQALDADAVNGSPVYRLYNSFSGEHILTSNVNEYESLSRQGWFSEGVAFVAPSDGDTSVFRLFNPYSGYHMYTSDVKEYERLGKNSWQREGVAFMVSGLRSTTED
;
A
#
# COMPACT_ATOMS: atom_id res chain seq x y z
N MET A 1 14.78 -68.41 -55.35
CA MET A 1 15.80 -67.65 -56.11
C MET A 1 15.11 -66.57 -56.94
N ARG A 2 15.16 -65.32 -56.49
CA ARG A 2 15.12 -64.07 -57.29
C ARG A 2 15.33 -62.90 -56.33
N SER A 3 15.88 -61.83 -56.86
CA SER A 3 16.76 -60.87 -56.20
C SER A 3 16.29 -59.41 -56.36
N TYR A 4 16.71 -58.55 -55.43
CA TYR A 4 16.85 -57.07 -55.50
C TYR A 4 15.53 -56.22 -55.51
N ARG A 5 15.40 -55.00 -54.94
CA ARG A 5 16.32 -53.87 -54.68
C ARG A 5 15.90 -52.98 -53.47
N LEU A 6 16.91 -52.34 -52.86
CA LEU A 6 16.87 -51.15 -51.98
C LEU A 6 16.35 -49.87 -52.67
N ARG A 7 15.69 -49.00 -51.88
CA ARG A 7 15.83 -47.52 -51.76
C ARG A 7 15.19 -47.15 -50.40
N GLY A 8 15.65 -46.30 -49.48
CA GLY A 8 16.69 -45.27 -49.41
C GLY A 8 16.17 -44.17 -48.45
N LEU A 9 16.80 -44.10 -47.26
CA LEU A 9 16.87 -43.06 -46.20
C LEU A 9 16.10 -41.71 -46.30
N LEU A 10 15.48 -41.28 -45.18
CA LEU A 10 15.88 -40.07 -44.40
C LEU A 10 15.09 -40.00 -43.06
N ILE A 11 15.76 -40.09 -41.90
CA ILE A 11 15.22 -39.70 -40.58
C ILE A 11 16.15 -38.63 -40.02
N LEU A 12 15.59 -37.44 -39.77
CA LEU A 12 16.25 -36.28 -39.20
C LEU A 12 16.44 -36.50 -37.70
N TRP A 13 17.69 -36.57 -37.24
CA TRP A 13 18.04 -36.54 -35.82
C TRP A 13 18.40 -35.09 -35.44
N ILE A 14 17.65 -34.48 -34.53
CA ILE A 14 17.98 -33.20 -33.92
C ILE A 14 18.92 -33.49 -32.75
N THR A 15 20.18 -33.07 -32.87
CA THR A 15 21.18 -33.08 -31.79
C THR A 15 20.99 -31.83 -30.93
N VAL A 16 20.71 -32.02 -29.63
CA VAL A 16 20.77 -30.97 -28.62
C VAL A 16 22.24 -30.73 -28.26
N SER A 17 22.76 -29.55 -28.61
CA SER A 17 24.08 -29.11 -28.17
C SER A 17 23.99 -28.49 -26.78
N LEU A 18 24.72 -29.08 -25.82
CA LEU A 18 25.04 -28.46 -24.54
C LEU A 18 25.95 -27.25 -24.78
N LEU A 19 25.49 -26.05 -24.43
CA LEU A 19 26.36 -24.90 -24.19
C LEU A 19 26.44 -24.70 -22.68
N LEU A 20 27.63 -24.95 -22.12
CA LEU A 20 27.98 -24.51 -20.77
C LEU A 20 27.91 -22.97 -20.73
N SER A 21 26.92 -22.42 -20.04
CA SER A 21 27.00 -21.05 -19.54
C SER A 21 27.70 -21.09 -18.19
N THR A 22 28.85 -20.41 -18.12
CA THR A 22 29.51 -20.11 -16.85
C THR A 22 28.61 -19.16 -16.07
N ALA A 23 27.95 -19.68 -15.03
CA ALA A 23 27.24 -18.88 -14.05
C ALA A 23 28.24 -18.00 -13.31
N PHE A 24 28.20 -16.69 -13.58
CA PHE A 24 28.72 -15.71 -12.63
C PHE A 24 27.75 -15.66 -11.45
N PRO A 25 28.22 -15.70 -10.20
CA PRO A 25 27.35 -15.44 -9.07
C PRO A 25 26.98 -13.97 -9.12
N VAL A 26 25.74 -13.68 -9.54
CA VAL A 26 25.08 -12.43 -9.17
C VAL A 26 24.82 -12.57 -7.68
N SER A 27 25.76 -12.08 -6.86
CA SER A 27 25.44 -11.75 -5.48
C SER A 27 24.48 -10.57 -5.54
N ALA A 28 23.19 -10.88 -5.69
CA ALA A 28 22.14 -9.94 -5.38
C ALA A 28 22.32 -9.59 -3.90
N LEU A 29 22.77 -8.36 -3.63
CA LEU A 29 22.56 -7.74 -2.32
C LEU A 29 21.06 -7.44 -2.23
N GLY A 30 20.25 -8.49 -2.05
CA GLY A 30 18.90 -8.36 -1.57
C GLY A 30 18.98 -8.02 -0.10
N VAL A 31 18.54 -6.82 0.27
CA VAL A 31 18.02 -6.63 1.62
C VAL A 31 16.70 -7.38 1.63
N GLU A 32 16.76 -8.67 1.96
CA GLU A 32 15.57 -9.42 2.35
C GLU A 32 15.05 -8.70 3.60
N SER A 33 13.98 -7.91 3.44
CA SER A 33 13.31 -7.28 4.58
C SER A 33 12.87 -8.41 5.50
N ALA A 34 13.61 -8.64 6.59
CA ALA A 34 13.28 -9.69 7.53
C ALA A 34 11.84 -9.48 8.01
N VAL A 35 11.02 -10.54 7.92
CA VAL A 35 9.64 -10.52 8.40
C VAL A 35 9.66 -10.03 9.86
N PRO A 36 8.89 -8.98 10.22
CA PRO A 36 8.84 -8.49 11.59
C PRO A 36 8.50 -9.63 12.56
N VAL A 37 9.16 -9.65 13.72
CA VAL A 37 8.88 -10.64 14.77
C VAL A 37 7.78 -10.09 15.67
N ALA A 38 6.77 -10.91 15.96
CA ALA A 38 5.67 -10.52 16.84
C ALA A 38 6.19 -10.22 18.25
N THR A 39 5.84 -9.04 18.78
CA THR A 39 6.11 -8.66 20.18
C THR A 39 5.28 -9.51 21.13
N TYR A 40 4.02 -9.77 20.77
CA TYR A 40 3.15 -10.71 21.46
C TYR A 40 2.59 -11.69 20.44
N SER A 41 2.83 -12.98 20.64
CA SER A 41 2.34 -14.02 19.73
C SER A 41 1.24 -14.87 20.36
N ASP A 42 0.31 -15.34 19.52
CA ASP A 42 -0.75 -16.27 19.90
C ASP A 42 -1.66 -15.75 21.02
N VAL A 43 -1.90 -14.45 21.03
CA VAL A 43 -2.74 -13.77 22.02
C VAL A 43 -4.21 -14.14 21.76
N PRO A 44 -4.88 -14.86 22.67
CA PRO A 44 -6.30 -15.16 22.51
C PRO A 44 -7.13 -13.89 22.75
N TYR A 45 -7.99 -13.53 21.80
CA TYR A 45 -8.86 -12.36 21.92
C TYR A 45 -10.26 -12.69 22.47
N VAL A 46 -10.58 -13.98 22.59
CA VAL A 46 -11.75 -14.50 23.31
C VAL A 46 -11.35 -15.11 24.66
N ASN A 47 -12.31 -15.50 25.49
CA ASN A 47 -12.05 -16.05 26.82
C ASN A 47 -11.02 -17.22 26.80
N LYS A 48 -9.91 -17.03 27.54
CA LYS A 48 -8.68 -17.85 27.52
C LYS A 48 -8.91 -19.36 27.69
N ALA A 49 -9.96 -19.79 28.37
CA ALA A 49 -10.20 -21.21 28.61
C ALA A 49 -10.60 -21.99 27.33
N ASN A 50 -11.10 -21.30 26.30
CA ASN A 50 -11.72 -21.93 25.12
C ASN A 50 -11.21 -21.39 23.77
N ALA A 51 -10.18 -20.53 23.76
CA ALA A 51 -9.72 -19.89 22.52
C ALA A 51 -9.09 -20.92 21.55
N HIS A 52 -9.74 -21.15 20.42
CA HIS A 52 -9.19 -21.95 19.32
C HIS A 52 -8.03 -21.22 18.64
N LYS A 53 -7.20 -21.94 17.83
CA LYS A 53 -6.11 -21.31 17.05
C LYS A 53 -6.64 -20.17 16.16
N SER A 54 -7.84 -20.35 15.61
CA SER A 54 -8.51 -19.35 14.77
C SER A 54 -9.00 -18.12 15.54
N GLN A 55 -8.90 -18.11 16.88
CA GLN A 55 -9.34 -17.00 17.73
C GLN A 55 -8.17 -16.35 18.49
N LYS A 56 -7.06 -16.22 17.78
CA LYS A 56 -5.81 -15.62 18.26
C LYS A 56 -5.30 -14.54 17.32
N LEU A 57 -4.48 -13.66 17.85
CA LEU A 57 -3.76 -12.63 17.10
C LEU A 57 -2.27 -12.61 17.46
N ASP A 58 -1.48 -12.02 16.56
CA ASP A 58 -0.12 -11.59 16.81
C ASP A 58 -0.08 -10.06 16.79
N LEU A 59 0.65 -9.48 17.74
CA LEU A 59 0.82 -8.03 17.88
C LEU A 59 2.29 -7.66 17.70
N TYR A 60 2.52 -6.68 16.84
CA TYR A 60 3.81 -6.12 16.47
C TYR A 60 3.82 -4.64 16.89
N LEU A 61 4.82 -4.24 17.66
CA LEU A 61 4.99 -2.86 18.10
C LEU A 61 6.23 -2.23 17.43
N PRO A 62 6.18 -0.94 17.05
CA PRO A 62 7.35 -0.21 16.57
C PRO A 62 8.50 -0.26 17.58
N SER A 63 9.73 -0.17 17.09
CA SER A 63 10.88 0.06 17.97
C SER A 63 10.73 1.40 18.73
N GLU A 64 11.43 1.56 19.85
CA GLU A 64 11.40 2.85 20.56
C GLU A 64 11.99 4.00 19.71
N ASP A 65 12.97 3.71 18.85
CA ASP A 65 13.60 4.70 17.96
C ASP A 65 12.69 5.19 16.82
N SER A 66 11.81 4.33 16.30
CA SER A 66 10.86 4.67 15.21
C SER A 66 9.68 5.53 15.69
N TYR A 67 9.51 5.66 17.00
CA TYR A 67 8.42 6.41 17.63
C TYR A 67 8.81 7.87 17.94
N ALA A 68 10.10 8.21 17.87
CA ALA A 68 10.62 9.54 18.16
C ALA A 68 10.43 10.52 16.98
N HIS A 69 9.19 10.78 16.56
CA HIS A 69 8.86 11.86 15.63
C HIS A 69 7.83 12.82 16.23
N ASN A 70 8.30 14.04 16.51
CA ASN A 70 7.57 15.27 16.82
C ASN A 70 6.88 15.33 18.20
N ASP A 71 7.67 15.56 19.25
CA ASP A 71 7.60 16.77 20.07
C ASP A 71 8.51 16.63 21.29
N GLU A 72 9.27 17.67 21.62
CA GLU A 72 9.97 17.80 22.90
C GLU A 72 8.93 17.97 24.02
N LYS A 73 8.32 16.87 24.43
CA LYS A 73 7.65 16.65 25.71
C LYS A 73 7.21 15.20 25.74
N GLU A 74 7.80 14.43 26.64
CA GLU A 74 7.17 13.22 27.17
C GLU A 74 5.75 13.59 27.61
N SER A 75 4.79 13.33 26.73
CA SER A 75 3.37 13.51 26.99
C SER A 75 2.84 12.18 27.50
N GLU A 76 1.91 12.19 28.45
CA GLU A 76 1.17 11.01 28.93
C GLU A 76 0.36 10.27 27.82
N THR A 77 0.58 10.59 26.54
CA THR A 77 -0.20 10.21 25.35
C THR A 77 0.60 9.37 24.35
N ASP A 78 1.57 8.58 24.80
CA ASP A 78 2.45 7.72 23.97
C ASP A 78 1.75 6.48 23.34
N LEU A 79 0.49 6.64 22.94
CA LEU A 79 -0.32 5.58 22.36
C LEU A 79 -0.25 5.60 20.83
N ARG A 80 0.00 4.42 20.26
CA ARG A 80 0.27 4.21 18.83
C ARG A 80 -1.01 3.95 18.04
N PRO A 81 -1.24 4.60 16.88
CA PRO A 81 -2.32 4.20 15.99
C PRO A 81 -2.16 2.72 15.60
N LEU A 82 -3.28 2.00 15.51
CA LEU A 82 -3.29 0.56 15.27
C LEU A 82 -3.81 0.22 13.89
N VAL A 83 -3.07 -0.62 13.17
CA VAL A 83 -3.54 -1.30 11.95
C VAL A 83 -3.83 -2.76 12.27
N VAL A 84 -5.05 -3.22 12.01
CA VAL A 84 -5.46 -4.61 12.22
C VAL A 84 -5.52 -5.33 10.88
N ARG A 85 -4.60 -6.26 10.66
CA ARG A 85 -4.50 -7.06 9.43
C ARG A 85 -5.42 -8.28 9.50
N ILE A 86 -6.20 -8.48 8.45
CA ILE A 86 -7.10 -9.62 8.26
C ILE A 86 -6.68 -10.36 6.98
N HIS A 87 -6.27 -11.62 7.13
CA HIS A 87 -5.81 -12.44 6.01
C HIS A 87 -6.93 -12.79 5.03
N GLY A 88 -6.59 -13.06 3.76
CA GLY A 88 -7.48 -13.67 2.79
C GLY A 88 -7.59 -15.18 2.92
N GLY A 89 -7.71 -15.89 1.80
CA GLY A 89 -7.87 -17.35 1.77
C GLY A 89 -9.31 -17.84 1.64
N ALA A 90 -10.17 -17.06 0.97
CA ALA A 90 -11.56 -17.41 0.63
C ALA A 90 -12.38 -17.95 1.81
N TRP A 91 -12.12 -17.39 3.00
CA TRP A 91 -12.66 -17.77 4.30
C TRP A 91 -12.41 -19.22 4.75
N TYR A 92 -11.92 -20.13 3.92
CA TYR A 92 -11.66 -21.53 4.29
C TYR A 92 -10.20 -21.83 4.62
N GLY A 93 -9.29 -20.89 4.35
CA GLY A 93 -7.86 -20.98 4.64
C GLY A 93 -7.26 -19.64 5.07
N GLY A 94 -5.94 -19.61 5.21
CA GLY A 94 -5.16 -18.46 5.66
C GLY A 94 -4.73 -18.55 7.13
N ASP A 95 -3.85 -17.62 7.52
CA ASP A 95 -3.33 -17.51 8.88
C ASP A 95 -2.86 -16.06 9.15
N LYS A 96 -2.80 -15.68 10.43
CA LYS A 96 -2.30 -14.41 10.95
C LYS A 96 -0.80 -14.19 10.72
N GLU A 97 -0.02 -15.22 10.39
CA GLU A 97 1.36 -15.01 9.96
C GLU A 97 1.43 -14.01 8.80
N LEU A 98 2.31 -13.02 8.89
CA LEU A 98 2.39 -11.93 7.89
C LEU A 98 2.85 -12.42 6.52
N GLY A 99 3.73 -13.44 6.47
CA GLY A 99 4.19 -14.05 5.23
C GLY A 99 4.65 -13.03 4.20
N ASP A 100 4.08 -13.13 2.99
CA ASP A 100 4.41 -12.28 1.85
C ASP A 100 3.94 -10.81 2.00
N ASP A 101 2.99 -10.54 2.92
CA ASP A 101 2.51 -9.18 3.19
C ASP A 101 3.46 -8.41 4.13
N ALA A 102 4.46 -9.08 4.71
CA ALA A 102 5.35 -8.50 5.71
C ALA A 102 5.98 -7.13 5.35
N PRO A 103 6.38 -6.85 4.08
CA PRO A 103 7.04 -5.58 3.76
C PRO A 103 6.19 -4.35 4.05
N VAL A 104 4.87 -4.36 3.79
CA VAL A 104 4.02 -3.20 4.09
C VAL A 104 3.88 -2.98 5.59
N PHE A 105 3.74 -4.05 6.37
CA PHE A 105 3.59 -3.94 7.82
C PHE A 105 4.90 -3.56 8.50
N ALA A 106 6.05 -3.97 7.96
CA ALA A 106 7.36 -3.47 8.37
C ALA A 106 7.45 -1.95 8.18
N ALA A 107 7.07 -1.45 7.00
CA ALA A 107 7.06 -0.01 6.71
C ALA A 107 6.12 0.78 7.64
N LEU A 108 4.95 0.22 7.97
CA LEU A 108 4.03 0.85 8.94
C LEU A 108 4.59 0.85 10.37
N LEU A 109 5.26 -0.22 10.78
CA LEU A 109 5.96 -0.28 12.07
C LEU A 109 7.07 0.79 12.12
N GLU A 110 7.86 0.95 11.07
CA GLU A 110 8.89 2.00 10.98
C GLU A 110 8.32 3.42 11.07
N GLN A 111 7.03 3.61 10.73
CA GLN A 111 6.32 4.89 10.85
C GLN A 111 5.60 5.07 12.19
N GLY A 112 5.78 4.16 13.15
CA GLY A 112 5.20 4.27 14.49
C GLY A 112 3.79 3.68 14.64
N TYR A 113 3.24 3.01 13.63
CA TYR A 113 1.98 2.27 13.76
C TYR A 113 2.20 0.94 14.48
N ALA A 114 1.32 0.59 15.43
CA ALA A 114 1.21 -0.78 15.88
C ALA A 114 0.47 -1.63 14.83
N VAL A 115 0.82 -2.91 14.71
CA VAL A 115 0.14 -3.84 13.81
C VAL A 115 -0.36 -5.04 14.60
N ALA A 116 -1.65 -5.36 14.49
CA ALA A 116 -2.21 -6.61 14.99
C ALA A 116 -2.69 -7.47 13.82
N SER A 117 -2.14 -8.67 13.64
CA SER A 117 -2.62 -9.61 12.63
C SER A 117 -3.50 -10.67 13.29
N ILE A 118 -4.73 -10.83 12.83
CA ILE A 118 -5.74 -11.67 13.49
C ILE A 118 -6.05 -12.92 12.65
N ASN A 119 -6.28 -14.04 13.34
CA ASN A 119 -7.04 -15.15 12.78
C ASN A 119 -8.55 -14.92 13.00
N TYR A 120 -9.37 -15.59 12.21
CA TYR A 120 -10.81 -15.78 12.42
C TYR A 120 -11.19 -17.22 12.11
N ARG A 121 -12.34 -17.71 12.60
CA ARG A 121 -12.83 -19.07 12.32
C ARG A 121 -13.06 -19.24 10.83
N LEU A 122 -12.45 -20.27 10.27
CA LEU A 122 -12.58 -20.56 8.84
C LEU A 122 -13.98 -21.14 8.56
N SER A 123 -14.46 -21.02 7.33
CA SER A 123 -15.79 -21.48 6.91
C SER A 123 -16.00 -22.99 7.08
N VAL A 124 -14.90 -23.75 7.08
CA VAL A 124 -14.88 -25.19 7.41
C VAL A 124 -15.02 -25.48 8.90
N GLU A 125 -14.78 -24.49 9.77
CA GLU A 125 -14.95 -24.56 11.22
C GLU A 125 -16.33 -24.05 11.65
N ALA A 126 -16.78 -22.92 11.08
CA ALA A 126 -18.05 -22.29 11.37
C ALA A 126 -18.53 -21.47 10.16
N ARG A 127 -19.84 -21.50 9.89
CA ARG A 127 -20.46 -20.70 8.81
C ARG A 127 -20.60 -19.23 9.20
N TRP A 128 -20.82 -18.39 8.21
CA TRP A 128 -21.23 -17.00 8.40
C TRP A 128 -22.42 -16.91 9.38
N PRO A 129 -22.45 -15.93 10.31
CA PRO A 129 -21.55 -14.78 10.45
C PRO A 129 -20.37 -14.97 11.43
N ALA A 130 -19.92 -16.20 11.70
CA ALA A 130 -18.86 -16.45 12.68
C ALA A 130 -17.56 -15.64 12.43
N GLN A 131 -17.20 -15.46 11.16
CA GLN A 131 -15.99 -14.73 10.73
C GLN A 131 -16.02 -13.26 11.16
N ILE A 132 -17.13 -12.56 10.91
CA ILE A 132 -17.25 -11.14 11.29
C ILE A 132 -17.38 -10.97 12.80
N TYR A 133 -18.02 -11.92 13.49
CA TYR A 133 -18.05 -11.96 14.96
C TYR A 133 -16.65 -12.08 15.56
N ASP A 134 -15.81 -12.94 15.00
CA ASP A 134 -14.41 -13.08 15.40
C ASP A 134 -13.62 -11.78 15.19
N CYS A 135 -13.76 -11.16 14.02
CA CYS A 135 -13.09 -9.89 13.74
C CYS A 135 -13.51 -8.78 14.70
N LYS A 136 -14.82 -8.62 14.96
CA LYS A 136 -15.33 -7.63 15.91
C LYS A 136 -14.87 -7.92 17.34
N ALA A 137 -14.85 -9.19 17.76
CA ALA A 137 -14.32 -9.58 19.07
C ALA A 137 -12.83 -9.23 19.21
N ALA A 138 -12.03 -9.42 18.17
CA ALA A 138 -10.62 -9.02 18.15
C ALA A 138 -10.45 -7.50 18.31
N ILE A 139 -11.25 -6.68 17.62
CA ILE A 139 -11.22 -5.22 17.79
C ILE A 139 -11.61 -4.83 19.22
N ARG A 140 -12.67 -5.41 19.80
CA ARG A 140 -13.06 -5.14 21.19
C ARG A 140 -11.96 -5.51 22.16
N PHE A 141 -11.30 -6.65 21.96
CA PHE A 141 -10.19 -7.10 22.79
C PHE A 141 -9.01 -6.13 22.74
N LEU A 142 -8.56 -5.76 21.54
CA LEU A 142 -7.44 -4.82 21.35
C LEU A 142 -7.76 -3.47 22.01
N ARG A 143 -8.97 -2.95 21.80
CA ARG A 143 -9.43 -1.71 22.44
C ARG A 143 -9.50 -1.82 23.97
N ALA A 144 -9.97 -2.94 24.51
CA ALA A 144 -10.05 -3.17 25.95
C ALA A 144 -8.67 -3.21 26.63
N HIS A 145 -7.65 -3.66 25.90
CA HIS A 145 -6.28 -3.84 26.39
C HIS A 145 -5.33 -2.76 25.84
N ALA A 146 -5.88 -1.64 25.36
CA ALA A 146 -5.13 -0.65 24.62
C ALA A 146 -3.95 -0.06 25.41
N GLN A 147 -4.20 0.27 26.68
CA GLN A 147 -3.17 0.77 27.60
C GLN A 147 -2.07 -0.28 27.86
N GLN A 148 -2.43 -1.56 27.96
CA GLN A 148 -1.46 -2.64 28.17
C GLN A 148 -0.49 -2.76 26.98
N TYR A 149 -1.00 -2.52 25.78
CA TYR A 149 -0.26 -2.71 24.54
C TYR A 149 0.33 -1.42 23.96
N GLY A 150 0.13 -0.27 24.61
CA GLY A 150 0.59 1.02 24.11
C GLY A 150 -0.06 1.45 22.79
N ILE A 151 -1.30 1.02 22.54
CA ILE A 151 -2.06 1.33 21.32
C ILE A 151 -3.14 2.37 21.63
N ASP A 152 -3.49 3.17 20.64
CA ASP A 152 -4.52 4.18 20.75
C ASP A 152 -5.89 3.56 20.42
N PRO A 153 -6.81 3.45 21.40
CA PRO A 153 -8.13 2.84 21.19
C PRO A 153 -9.05 3.65 20.26
N THR A 154 -8.69 4.90 19.97
CA THR A 154 -9.45 5.85 19.14
C THR A 154 -8.96 5.92 17.69
N ARG A 155 -7.81 5.32 17.38
CA ARG A 155 -7.19 5.32 16.05
C ARG A 155 -6.92 3.88 15.58
N ILE A 156 -7.99 3.17 15.17
CA ILE A 156 -7.91 1.79 14.68
C ILE A 156 -8.33 1.71 13.21
N THR A 157 -7.41 1.33 12.33
CA THR A 157 -7.67 0.99 10.93
C THR A 157 -7.68 -0.52 10.74
N VAL A 158 -8.54 -1.04 9.86
CA VAL A 158 -8.49 -2.44 9.41
C VAL A 158 -7.94 -2.53 8.00
N PHE A 159 -7.02 -3.47 7.79
CA PHE A 159 -6.38 -3.76 6.51
C PHE A 159 -6.70 -5.20 6.15
N GLY A 160 -7.36 -5.44 5.02
CA GLY A 160 -7.73 -6.79 4.61
C GLY A 160 -7.44 -7.09 3.15
N GLU A 161 -7.13 -8.34 2.85
CA GLU A 161 -6.90 -8.86 1.50
C GLU A 161 -7.95 -9.92 1.13
N SER A 162 -8.52 -9.85 -0.07
CA SER A 162 -9.47 -10.85 -0.59
C SER A 162 -10.65 -11.08 0.38
N ALA A 163 -10.83 -12.30 0.91
CA ALA A 163 -11.78 -12.60 1.98
C ALA A 163 -11.60 -11.74 3.24
N GLY A 164 -10.38 -11.39 3.59
CA GLY A 164 -10.08 -10.43 4.66
C GLY A 164 -10.44 -9.00 4.29
N GLY A 165 -10.34 -8.62 3.01
CA GLY A 165 -10.81 -7.33 2.49
C GLY A 165 -12.34 -7.20 2.59
N HIS A 166 -13.07 -8.28 2.30
CA HIS A 166 -14.49 -8.41 2.59
C HIS A 166 -14.82 -8.17 4.07
N LEU A 167 -14.11 -8.86 4.99
CA LEU A 167 -14.31 -8.70 6.43
C LEU A 167 -13.93 -7.30 6.93
N ALA A 168 -12.89 -6.70 6.36
CA ALA A 168 -12.47 -5.33 6.67
C ALA A 168 -13.54 -4.31 6.24
N MET A 169 -14.12 -4.46 5.04
CA MET A 169 -15.25 -3.64 4.60
C MET A 169 -16.47 -3.83 5.51
N MET A 170 -16.81 -5.07 5.89
CA MET A 170 -17.90 -5.36 6.84
C MET A 170 -17.69 -4.62 8.17
N LEU A 171 -16.48 -4.61 8.73
CA LEU A 171 -16.18 -3.84 9.95
C LEU A 171 -16.46 -2.34 9.75
N GLY A 172 -16.05 -1.78 8.62
CA GLY A 172 -16.19 -0.35 8.33
C GLY A 172 -17.64 0.12 8.09
N VAL A 173 -18.51 -0.74 7.57
CA VAL A 173 -19.94 -0.40 7.32
C VAL A 173 -20.88 -0.75 8.47
N THR A 174 -20.46 -1.63 9.39
CA THR A 174 -21.30 -2.12 10.51
C THR A 174 -20.89 -1.56 11.88
N ASN A 175 -20.23 -0.41 11.92
CA ASN A 175 -19.94 0.30 13.16
C ASN A 175 -21.24 0.53 13.96
N GLY A 176 -21.29 0.04 15.22
CA GLY A 176 -22.44 0.23 16.11
C GLY A 176 -23.69 -0.59 15.80
N GLN A 177 -23.66 -1.47 14.79
CA GLN A 177 -24.79 -2.33 14.45
C GLN A 177 -24.78 -3.62 15.27
N GLN A 178 -25.80 -3.80 16.13
CA GLN A 178 -25.87 -4.93 17.08
C GLN A 178 -26.04 -6.29 16.40
N ASP A 179 -26.71 -6.36 15.25
CA ASP A 179 -26.94 -7.62 14.51
C ASP A 179 -25.62 -8.30 14.08
N TRP A 180 -24.53 -7.52 14.00
CA TRP A 180 -23.20 -7.97 13.64
C TRP A 180 -22.28 -8.21 14.84
N GLU A 181 -22.79 -8.13 16.08
CA GLU A 181 -22.01 -8.40 17.29
C GLU A 181 -22.37 -9.76 17.90
N ASP A 182 -21.35 -10.54 18.28
CA ASP A 182 -21.49 -11.59 19.29
C ASP A 182 -20.80 -11.12 20.59
N LEU A 183 -21.61 -10.66 21.54
CA LEU A 183 -21.14 -10.07 22.79
C LEU A 183 -20.67 -11.12 23.81
N ASP A 184 -21.05 -12.39 23.64
CA ASP A 184 -20.65 -13.48 24.53
C ASP A 184 -19.17 -13.85 24.33
N MET A 185 -18.57 -13.41 23.22
CA MET A 185 -17.15 -13.58 22.91
C MET A 185 -16.20 -12.71 23.76
N GLY A 186 -16.74 -11.87 24.63
CA GLY A 186 -15.98 -11.09 25.60
C GLY A 186 -15.86 -9.62 25.24
N ASN A 187 -15.46 -8.82 26.24
CA ASN A 187 -15.36 -7.36 26.17
C ASN A 187 -16.66 -6.69 25.66
N ALA A 188 -17.82 -7.25 26.03
CA ALA A 188 -19.14 -6.83 25.52
C ALA A 188 -19.47 -5.33 25.68
N GLN A 189 -18.83 -4.66 26.64
CA GLN A 189 -19.03 -3.24 26.94
C GLN A 189 -18.14 -2.33 26.09
N ILE A 190 -17.24 -2.90 25.29
CA ILE A 190 -16.25 -2.19 24.49
C ILE A 190 -16.73 -2.13 23.06
N SER A 191 -16.62 -0.95 22.44
CA SER A 191 -16.98 -0.78 21.03
C SER A 191 -16.08 -1.63 20.12
N SER A 192 -16.65 -2.19 19.05
CA SER A 192 -15.88 -2.80 17.95
C SER A 192 -15.61 -1.80 16.81
N ALA A 193 -15.94 -0.51 16.98
CA ALA A 193 -15.90 0.44 15.88
C ALA A 193 -14.46 0.64 15.35
N VAL A 194 -14.31 0.84 14.06
CA VAL A 194 -13.03 1.20 13.41
C VAL A 194 -13.11 2.59 12.82
N GLN A 195 -11.98 3.18 12.47
CA GLN A 195 -11.87 4.56 11.96
C GLN A 195 -11.62 4.62 10.46
N ALA A 196 -11.02 3.59 9.87
CA ALA A 196 -10.77 3.50 8.43
C ALA A 196 -10.64 2.04 7.98
N VAL A 197 -10.77 1.81 6.67
CA VAL A 197 -10.58 0.51 6.02
C VAL A 197 -9.61 0.64 4.86
N ILE A 198 -8.67 -0.30 4.74
CA ILE A 198 -7.95 -0.59 3.50
C ILE A 198 -8.38 -1.99 3.06
N SER A 199 -8.95 -2.11 1.87
CA SER A 199 -9.41 -3.38 1.30
C SER A 199 -8.71 -3.63 -0.02
N VAL A 200 -7.85 -4.65 -0.05
CA VAL A 200 -7.12 -5.11 -1.24
C VAL A 200 -7.86 -6.31 -1.85
N SER A 201 -8.27 -6.19 -3.12
CA SER A 201 -9.01 -7.22 -3.87
C SER A 201 -10.23 -7.82 -3.12
N GLY A 202 -10.91 -7.01 -2.31
CA GLY A 202 -12.03 -7.45 -1.47
C GLY A 202 -13.34 -7.64 -2.24
N ILE A 203 -14.21 -8.51 -1.70
CA ILE A 203 -15.55 -8.78 -2.24
C ILE A 203 -16.57 -7.85 -1.56
N ALA A 204 -17.20 -6.96 -2.31
CA ALA A 204 -18.18 -6.00 -1.79
C ALA A 204 -19.64 -6.49 -1.92
N ASP A 205 -19.89 -7.28 -2.96
CA ASP A 205 -21.20 -7.84 -3.31
C ASP A 205 -21.02 -9.32 -3.72
N LEU A 206 -21.49 -10.23 -2.85
CA LEU A 206 -21.42 -11.67 -3.07
C LEU A 206 -22.35 -12.13 -4.19
N ASN A 207 -23.49 -11.46 -4.40
CA ASN A 207 -24.43 -11.76 -5.51
C ASN A 207 -23.79 -11.47 -6.86
N GLN A 208 -22.92 -10.46 -6.94
CA GLN A 208 -22.19 -10.11 -8.15
C GLN A 208 -20.92 -10.95 -8.34
N TRP A 209 -20.36 -11.54 -7.28
CA TRP A 209 -19.10 -12.27 -7.34
C TRP A 209 -19.24 -13.63 -8.02
N GLY A 210 -18.39 -13.91 -9.02
CA GLY A 210 -18.45 -15.12 -9.82
C GLY A 210 -19.42 -15.03 -11.01
N THR A 211 -20.09 -13.89 -11.19
CA THR A 211 -21.06 -13.68 -12.28
C THR A 211 -20.47 -12.95 -13.48
N ARG A 212 -19.31 -12.30 -13.31
CA ARG A 212 -18.70 -11.44 -14.32
C ARG A 212 -17.70 -12.21 -15.17
N THR A 213 -17.55 -11.77 -16.42
CA THR A 213 -16.56 -12.34 -17.34
C THR A 213 -15.16 -12.14 -16.76
N GLY A 214 -14.47 -13.23 -16.45
CA GLY A 214 -13.12 -13.20 -15.87
C GLY A 214 -13.07 -13.52 -14.38
N ASP A 215 -14.21 -13.61 -13.67
CA ASP A 215 -14.22 -14.07 -12.27
C ASP A 215 -13.87 -15.57 -12.16
N SER A 216 -13.35 -15.96 -10.99
CA SER A 216 -13.02 -17.35 -10.70
C SER A 216 -14.24 -18.26 -10.64
N LEU A 217 -14.11 -19.44 -11.26
CA LEU A 217 -15.05 -20.56 -11.14
C LEU A 217 -15.17 -21.08 -9.69
N GLY A 218 -14.25 -20.69 -8.80
CA GLY A 218 -14.25 -21.04 -7.38
C GLY A 218 -15.17 -20.20 -6.50
N ALA A 219 -15.74 -19.09 -7.02
CA ALA A 219 -16.61 -18.20 -6.24
C ALA A 219 -17.79 -18.95 -5.60
N GLN A 220 -18.51 -19.77 -6.37
CA GLN A 220 -19.65 -20.53 -5.84
C GLN A 220 -19.24 -21.50 -4.72
N ALA A 221 -18.12 -22.21 -4.88
CA ALA A 221 -17.65 -23.14 -3.87
C ALA A 221 -17.26 -22.42 -2.57
N ALA A 222 -16.65 -21.23 -2.67
CA ALA A 222 -16.34 -20.40 -1.51
C ALA A 222 -17.61 -19.91 -0.80
N LYS A 223 -18.62 -19.46 -1.57
CA LYS A 223 -19.94 -19.07 -1.02
C LYS A 223 -20.65 -20.24 -0.34
N ASP A 224 -20.64 -21.43 -0.94
CA ASP A 224 -21.23 -22.64 -0.36
C ASP A 224 -20.58 -23.05 0.97
N LEU A 225 -19.26 -22.85 1.10
CA LEU A 225 -18.57 -23.09 2.36
C LEU A 225 -18.93 -22.02 3.40
N LEU A 226 -18.91 -20.74 3.01
CA LEU A 226 -19.15 -19.60 3.89
C LEU A 226 -20.59 -19.58 4.43
N LEU A 227 -21.58 -19.59 3.52
CA LEU A 227 -23.00 -19.42 3.84
C LEU A 227 -23.68 -20.78 4.09
N GLY A 228 -23.11 -21.86 3.56
CA GLY A 228 -23.71 -23.18 3.52
C GLY A 228 -24.23 -23.51 2.12
N ALA A 229 -24.08 -24.78 1.72
CA ALA A 229 -24.62 -25.26 0.46
C ALA A 229 -26.15 -25.09 0.42
N GLY A 230 -26.65 -24.49 -0.65
CA GLY A 230 -28.07 -24.19 -0.84
C GLY A 230 -28.54 -22.87 -0.23
N HIS A 231 -27.61 -21.95 0.09
CA HIS A 231 -27.93 -20.55 0.37
C HIS A 231 -28.68 -19.90 -0.80
N ASP A 232 -29.41 -18.84 -0.52
CA ASP A 232 -30.11 -18.04 -1.52
C ASP A 232 -29.51 -16.64 -1.69
N ASP A 233 -30.08 -15.87 -2.62
CA ASP A 233 -29.65 -14.50 -2.91
C ASP A 233 -29.71 -13.59 -1.67
N GLN A 234 -30.63 -13.85 -0.72
CA GLN A 234 -30.77 -13.03 0.48
C GLN A 234 -29.66 -13.33 1.49
N ASP A 235 -29.23 -14.58 1.60
CA ASP A 235 -28.05 -14.95 2.39
C ASP A 235 -26.79 -14.25 1.87
N GLU A 236 -26.62 -14.16 0.55
CA GLU A 236 -25.51 -13.45 -0.08
C GLU A 236 -25.59 -11.93 0.15
N VAL A 237 -26.77 -11.33 0.03
CA VAL A 237 -27.02 -9.91 0.36
C VAL A 237 -26.68 -9.63 1.82
N ASN A 238 -27.03 -10.55 2.73
CA ASN A 238 -26.75 -10.42 4.16
C ASN A 238 -25.25 -10.49 4.48
N ALA A 239 -24.48 -11.17 3.65
CA ALA A 239 -23.03 -11.24 3.79
C ALA A 239 -22.30 -10.17 2.95
N SER A 240 -23.00 -9.29 2.23
CA SER A 240 -22.39 -8.30 1.33
C SER A 240 -22.19 -6.94 2.01
N PRO A 241 -20.94 -6.44 2.16
CA PRO A 241 -20.68 -5.13 2.77
C PRO A 241 -21.44 -3.97 2.13
N ILE A 242 -21.65 -4.01 0.82
CA ILE A 242 -22.34 -2.95 0.07
C ILE A 242 -23.77 -2.69 0.60
N THR A 243 -24.42 -3.72 1.15
CA THR A 243 -25.78 -3.64 1.72
C THR A 243 -25.87 -2.70 2.93
N TYR A 244 -24.76 -2.51 3.64
CA TYR A 244 -24.75 -1.82 4.93
C TYR A 244 -24.18 -0.41 4.88
N VAL A 245 -23.87 0.11 3.68
CA VAL A 245 -23.37 1.49 3.52
C VAL A 245 -24.38 2.48 4.08
N ASN A 246 -23.94 3.33 5.02
CA ASN A 246 -24.76 4.33 5.70
C ASN A 246 -23.90 5.50 6.22
N GLU A 247 -24.50 6.52 6.82
CA GLU A 247 -23.79 7.73 7.30
C GLU A 247 -22.62 7.47 8.28
N GLN A 248 -22.62 6.32 8.98
CA GLN A 248 -21.57 5.89 9.90
C GLN A 248 -20.45 5.08 9.20
N THR A 249 -20.58 4.79 7.91
CA THR A 249 -19.54 4.14 7.11
C THR A 249 -18.26 4.97 7.13
N VAL A 250 -17.16 4.31 7.48
CA VAL A 250 -15.84 4.94 7.61
C VAL A 250 -15.17 5.20 6.25
N PRO A 251 -14.15 6.08 6.19
CA PRO A 251 -13.28 6.19 5.02
C PRO A 251 -12.69 4.83 4.59
N MET A 252 -12.65 4.58 3.28
CA MET A 252 -12.12 3.35 2.69
C MET A 252 -11.17 3.64 1.54
N LEU A 253 -10.00 2.99 1.56
CA LEU A 253 -9.12 2.83 0.41
C LEU A 253 -9.35 1.45 -0.21
N LEU A 254 -9.89 1.44 -1.42
CA LEU A 254 -10.26 0.26 -2.19
C LEU A 254 -9.19 0.00 -3.25
N VAL A 255 -8.33 -0.98 -3.01
CA VAL A 255 -7.18 -1.30 -3.85
C VAL A 255 -7.47 -2.56 -4.65
N HIS A 256 -7.19 -2.55 -5.95
CA HIS A 256 -7.50 -3.71 -6.80
C HIS A 256 -6.60 -3.82 -8.03
N GLY A 257 -6.31 -5.05 -8.42
CA GLY A 257 -5.64 -5.36 -9.69
C GLY A 257 -6.61 -5.32 -10.87
N GLY A 258 -6.28 -4.58 -11.93
CA GLY A 258 -7.13 -4.48 -13.11
C GLY A 258 -7.17 -5.77 -13.96
N SER A 259 -6.26 -6.70 -13.70
CA SER A 259 -6.19 -8.02 -14.34
C SER A 259 -6.49 -9.16 -13.35
N ASP A 260 -7.15 -8.86 -12.24
CA ASP A 260 -7.58 -9.84 -11.23
C ASP A 260 -8.62 -10.81 -11.82
N ASP A 261 -8.27 -12.10 -11.84
CA ASP A 261 -9.07 -13.19 -12.38
C ASP A 261 -9.74 -14.05 -11.29
N VAL A 262 -9.66 -13.61 -10.03
CA VAL A 262 -10.30 -14.28 -8.89
C VAL A 262 -11.46 -13.46 -8.38
N VAL A 263 -11.24 -12.17 -8.17
CA VAL A 263 -12.23 -11.19 -7.77
C VAL A 263 -12.13 -10.04 -8.78
N SER A 264 -13.17 -9.81 -9.59
CA SER A 264 -13.15 -8.68 -10.52
C SER A 264 -12.93 -7.36 -9.77
N TYR A 265 -12.05 -6.50 -10.30
CA TYR A 265 -11.82 -5.14 -9.77
C TYR A 265 -13.06 -4.29 -9.63
N GLN A 266 -14.10 -4.64 -10.38
CA GLN A 266 -15.37 -3.96 -10.32
C GLN A 266 -16.09 -4.14 -8.97
N GLN A 267 -15.69 -5.12 -8.14
CA GLN A 267 -16.13 -5.20 -6.74
C GLN A 267 -15.71 -3.95 -5.94
N SER A 268 -14.49 -3.45 -6.15
CA SER A 268 -14.05 -2.18 -5.56
C SER A 268 -14.78 -0.99 -6.16
N GLU A 269 -15.08 -1.00 -7.47
CA GLU A 269 -15.85 0.07 -8.10
C GLU A 269 -17.29 0.13 -7.57
N LEU A 270 -17.96 -1.02 -7.41
CA LEU A 270 -19.31 -1.13 -6.84
C LEU A 270 -19.37 -0.53 -5.43
N MET A 271 -18.40 -0.88 -4.58
CA MET A 271 -18.34 -0.34 -3.22
C MET A 271 -18.14 1.18 -3.23
N ALA A 272 -17.20 1.67 -4.05
CA ALA A 272 -16.94 3.10 -4.18
C ALA A 272 -18.18 3.85 -4.68
N GLU A 273 -18.90 3.31 -5.67
CA GLU A 273 -20.14 3.88 -6.19
C GLU A 273 -21.24 3.94 -5.12
N ALA A 274 -21.43 2.86 -4.36
CA ALA A 274 -22.41 2.81 -3.27
C ALA A 274 -22.09 3.85 -2.19
N MET A 275 -20.81 3.95 -1.78
CA MET A 275 -20.35 4.96 -0.82
C MET A 275 -20.56 6.38 -1.34
N ASN A 276 -20.13 6.68 -2.57
CA ASN A 276 -20.26 8.02 -3.15
C ASN A 276 -21.73 8.41 -3.42
N THR A 277 -22.61 7.44 -3.60
CA THR A 277 -24.05 7.68 -3.75
C THR A 277 -24.70 7.97 -2.40
N ALA A 278 -24.33 7.23 -1.36
CA ALA A 278 -24.92 7.34 -0.04
C ALA A 278 -24.32 8.48 0.81
N LEU A 279 -23.08 8.90 0.54
CA LEU A 279 -22.29 9.80 1.37
C LEU A 279 -21.81 11.00 0.57
N ALA A 280 -22.02 12.21 1.11
CA ALA A 280 -21.70 13.46 0.42
C ALA A 280 -20.24 13.93 0.58
N ASP A 281 -19.39 13.17 1.28
CA ASP A 281 -18.08 13.62 1.73
C ASP A 281 -16.88 12.80 1.19
N ASN A 282 -17.07 12.10 0.06
CA ASN A 282 -16.00 11.44 -0.70
C ASN A 282 -15.11 10.51 0.16
N ARG A 283 -15.74 9.70 1.02
CA ARG A 283 -15.05 8.73 1.90
C ARG A 283 -14.45 7.53 1.17
N ALA A 284 -14.72 7.34 -0.12
CA ALA A 284 -14.18 6.24 -0.90
C ALA A 284 -13.03 6.72 -1.80
N GLU A 285 -11.86 6.09 -1.65
CA GLU A 285 -10.71 6.23 -2.55
C GLU A 285 -10.46 4.92 -3.27
N THR A 286 -10.18 4.96 -4.56
CA THR A 286 -9.84 3.76 -5.35
C THR A 286 -8.42 3.83 -5.88
N TRP A 287 -7.70 2.72 -5.81
CA TRP A 287 -6.39 2.58 -6.42
C TRP A 287 -6.33 1.31 -7.27
N LEU A 288 -6.42 1.51 -8.58
CA LEU A 288 -6.43 0.42 -9.56
C LEU A 288 -5.05 0.22 -10.18
N LEU A 289 -4.49 -0.97 -10.00
CA LEU A 289 -3.22 -1.39 -10.60
C LEU A 289 -3.53 -2.15 -11.88
N ALA A 290 -3.58 -1.43 -13.02
CA ALA A 290 -4.13 -1.93 -14.28
C ALA A 290 -3.62 -3.32 -14.74
N LYS A 291 -2.36 -3.67 -14.44
CA LYS A 291 -1.73 -4.93 -14.87
C LYS A 291 -1.60 -5.98 -13.75
N ALA A 292 -1.98 -5.64 -12.52
CA ALA A 292 -1.87 -6.58 -11.40
C ALA A 292 -3.02 -7.60 -11.44
N GLY A 293 -2.71 -8.86 -11.18
CA GLY A 293 -3.66 -9.93 -10.86
C GLY A 293 -3.86 -10.10 -9.35
N HIS A 294 -4.64 -11.12 -8.95
CA HIS A 294 -5.03 -11.32 -7.54
C HIS A 294 -3.85 -11.56 -6.58
N MET A 295 -2.82 -12.27 -7.07
CA MET A 295 -1.67 -12.72 -6.27
C MET A 295 -0.41 -11.90 -6.52
N ASP A 296 -0.51 -10.70 -7.12
CA ASP A 296 0.65 -9.84 -7.40
C ASP A 296 1.12 -9.10 -6.13
N VAL A 297 1.50 -9.89 -5.12
CA VAL A 297 2.01 -9.47 -3.81
C VAL A 297 3.05 -8.35 -3.94
N PRO A 298 4.06 -8.40 -4.84
CA PRO A 298 5.06 -7.34 -4.90
C PRO A 298 4.46 -5.96 -5.16
N MET A 299 3.40 -5.89 -5.98
CA MET A 299 2.78 -4.60 -6.32
C MET A 299 1.96 -4.04 -5.16
N PHE A 300 1.24 -4.89 -4.42
CA PHE A 300 0.35 -4.45 -3.34
C PHE A 300 1.05 -4.28 -1.99
N TYR A 301 2.14 -5.01 -1.73
CA TYR A 301 2.73 -5.10 -0.38
C TYR A 301 4.20 -4.72 -0.33
N ALA A 302 4.96 -4.89 -1.41
CA ALA A 302 6.40 -4.64 -1.42
C ALA A 302 6.80 -3.33 -2.11
N SER A 303 5.96 -2.82 -3.02
CA SER A 303 6.29 -1.61 -3.77
C SER A 303 6.28 -0.38 -2.89
N ASP A 304 7.21 0.53 -3.18
CA ASP A 304 7.33 1.78 -2.43
C ASP A 304 6.09 2.66 -2.67
N GLN A 305 5.49 2.57 -3.87
CA GLN A 305 4.21 3.20 -4.17
C GLN A 305 3.09 2.71 -3.23
N ALA A 306 3.00 1.41 -2.96
CA ALA A 306 2.01 0.86 -2.05
C ALA A 306 2.21 1.40 -0.63
N HIS A 307 3.44 1.36 -0.13
CA HIS A 307 3.76 1.87 1.21
C HIS A 307 3.33 3.33 1.36
N ARG A 308 3.66 4.17 0.38
CA ARG A 308 3.27 5.59 0.41
C ARG A 308 1.76 5.79 0.36
N ARG A 309 1.06 5.08 -0.55
CA ARG A 309 -0.40 5.15 -0.67
C ARG A 309 -1.12 4.80 0.63
N TYR A 310 -0.73 3.71 1.28
CA TYR A 310 -1.34 3.32 2.55
C TYR A 310 -1.02 4.31 3.67
N SER A 311 0.22 4.79 3.74
CA SER A 311 0.66 5.73 4.77
C SER A 311 -0.08 7.06 4.67
N ALA A 312 -0.24 7.59 3.46
CA ALA A 312 -1.00 8.82 3.19
C ALA A 312 -2.48 8.66 3.58
N PHE A 313 -3.11 7.56 3.17
CA PHE A 313 -4.50 7.28 3.52
C PHE A 313 -4.70 7.13 5.04
N LEU A 314 -3.79 6.43 5.73
CA LEU A 314 -3.83 6.28 7.19
C LEU A 314 -3.68 7.63 7.89
N ALA A 315 -2.71 8.45 7.48
CA ALA A 315 -2.48 9.75 8.09
C ALA A 315 -3.71 10.65 7.93
N LYS A 316 -4.25 10.74 6.71
CA LYS A 316 -5.48 11.49 6.42
C LYS A 316 -6.67 10.99 7.23
N SER A 317 -6.92 9.69 7.25
CA SER A 317 -8.13 9.10 7.86
C SER A 317 -8.09 9.10 9.38
N LEU A 318 -6.90 9.10 9.98
CA LEU A 318 -6.70 9.10 11.44
C LEU A 318 -6.36 10.50 11.99
N GLY A 319 -6.29 11.52 11.13
CA GLY A 319 -5.93 12.89 11.53
C GLY A 319 -4.50 13.02 12.04
N LEU A 320 -3.57 12.23 11.49
CA LEU A 320 -2.15 12.27 11.81
C LEU A 320 -1.42 13.22 10.85
N SER A 321 -0.23 13.67 11.26
CA SER A 321 0.70 14.35 10.35
C SER A 321 1.11 13.39 9.22
N GLU A 322 1.06 13.89 7.99
CA GLU A 322 1.51 13.13 6.82
C GLU A 322 3.04 12.93 6.89
N PRO A 323 3.56 11.73 6.59
CA PRO A 323 4.98 11.44 6.73
C PRO A 323 5.82 12.18 5.69
N LEU A 324 6.94 12.73 6.13
CA LEU A 324 7.95 13.32 5.27
C LEU A 324 8.85 12.24 4.67
N ILE A 325 8.94 12.21 3.34
CA ILE A 325 9.65 11.19 2.57
C ILE A 325 10.88 11.82 1.94
N SER A 326 12.02 11.16 2.06
CA SER A 326 13.27 11.63 1.46
C SER A 326 13.21 11.57 -0.06
N VAL A 327 13.44 12.71 -0.72
CA VAL A 327 13.61 12.80 -2.18
C VAL A 327 15.08 12.55 -2.50
N ARG A 328 15.35 11.49 -3.27
CA ARG A 328 16.69 11.13 -3.76
C ARG A 328 17.07 11.99 -4.96
N ARG A 329 18.34 12.40 -5.04
CA ARG A 329 18.91 13.03 -6.23
C ARG A 329 19.87 12.07 -6.91
N LEU A 330 19.61 11.78 -8.18
CA LEU A 330 20.38 10.86 -8.99
C LEU A 330 21.03 11.62 -10.14
N TYR A 331 22.32 11.36 -10.38
CA TYR A 331 23.10 11.96 -11.45
C TYR A 331 23.48 10.94 -12.51
N ASN A 332 23.23 11.25 -13.78
CA ASN A 332 23.66 10.43 -14.89
C ASN A 332 25.02 10.90 -15.42
N PRO A 333 26.11 10.12 -15.21
CA PRO A 333 27.45 10.53 -15.63
C PRO A 333 27.63 10.53 -17.16
N TYR A 334 26.73 9.92 -17.93
CA TYR A 334 26.85 9.80 -19.37
C TYR A 334 26.31 11.03 -20.13
N ASN A 335 25.28 11.68 -19.60
CA ASN A 335 24.63 12.82 -20.26
C ASN A 335 24.49 14.07 -19.37
N GLY A 336 24.84 13.97 -18.08
CA GLY A 336 24.82 15.09 -17.15
C GLY A 336 23.44 15.41 -16.55
N LEU A 337 22.42 14.60 -16.83
CA LEU A 337 21.07 14.78 -16.30
C LEU A 337 21.02 14.48 -14.80
N HIS A 338 20.13 15.18 -14.11
CA HIS A 338 19.74 14.85 -12.75
C HIS A 338 18.27 14.44 -12.73
N LEU A 339 17.94 13.54 -11.81
CA LEU A 339 16.57 13.12 -11.54
C LEU A 339 16.31 13.18 -10.04
N LEU A 340 15.15 13.71 -9.67
CA LEU A 340 14.66 13.74 -8.30
C LEU A 340 13.48 12.76 -8.18
N THR A 341 13.55 11.85 -7.21
CA THR A 341 12.50 10.85 -7.01
C THR A 341 12.25 10.51 -5.56
N LEU A 342 10.97 10.27 -5.24
CA LEU A 342 10.53 9.63 -4.00
C LEU A 342 10.47 8.10 -4.15
N ASP A 343 10.56 7.58 -5.37
CA ASP A 343 10.31 6.19 -5.67
C ASP A 343 11.60 5.38 -5.55
N LYS A 344 11.68 4.52 -4.52
CA LYS A 344 12.84 3.66 -4.30
C LYS A 344 13.05 2.64 -5.42
N ASP A 345 12.01 2.23 -6.13
CA ASP A 345 12.12 1.30 -7.26
C ASP A 345 12.71 2.03 -8.49
N GLU A 346 12.31 3.29 -8.73
CA GLU A 346 12.92 4.17 -9.74
C GLU A 346 14.41 4.41 -9.40
N ASP A 347 14.72 4.74 -8.14
CA ASP A 347 16.09 4.91 -7.65
C ASP A 347 16.94 3.64 -7.88
N ALA A 348 16.46 2.48 -7.42
CA ALA A 348 17.18 1.22 -7.57
C ALA A 348 17.41 0.87 -9.05
N SER A 349 16.40 1.05 -9.89
CA SER A 349 16.50 0.82 -11.33
C SER A 349 17.53 1.74 -11.99
N LEU A 350 17.53 3.03 -11.67
CA LEU A 350 18.48 3.99 -12.24
C LEU A 350 19.92 3.69 -11.79
N ARG A 351 20.13 3.35 -10.51
CA ARG A 351 21.44 2.95 -9.99
C ARG A 351 21.95 1.67 -10.66
N ALA A 352 21.07 0.68 -10.89
CA ALA A 352 21.40 -0.52 -11.64
C ALA A 352 21.82 -0.22 -13.10
N ASN A 353 21.31 0.89 -13.67
CA ASN A 353 21.65 1.38 -14.99
C ASN A 353 22.80 2.42 -14.99
N GLY A 354 23.58 2.50 -13.89
CA GLY A 354 24.81 3.30 -13.83
C GLY A 354 24.61 4.77 -13.45
N TRP A 355 23.43 5.16 -12.98
CA TRP A 355 23.25 6.47 -12.34
C TRP A 355 23.93 6.50 -10.97
N ILE A 356 24.47 7.65 -10.62
CA ILE A 356 25.15 7.90 -9.36
C ILE A 356 24.15 8.49 -8.37
N ASP A 357 24.08 7.89 -7.21
CA ASP A 357 23.29 8.37 -6.08
C ASP A 357 24.00 9.54 -5.38
N GLU A 358 23.40 10.72 -5.42
CA GLU A 358 23.91 11.91 -4.73
C GLU A 358 23.28 12.10 -3.35
N SER A 359 22.67 11.04 -2.80
CA SER A 359 21.93 11.02 -1.53
C SER A 359 20.59 11.76 -1.57
N SER A 360 19.92 11.82 -0.43
CA SER A 360 18.69 12.60 -0.28
C SER A 360 19.00 14.09 -0.46
N ALA A 361 18.14 14.82 -1.19
CA ALA A 361 18.28 16.26 -1.40
C ALA A 361 17.44 17.08 -0.40
N PHE A 362 16.26 16.58 -0.05
CA PHE A 362 15.30 17.18 0.87
C PHE A 362 14.21 16.16 1.20
N GLN A 363 13.24 16.53 2.03
CA GLN A 363 12.05 15.74 2.32
C GLN A 363 10.78 16.43 1.79
N ALA A 364 9.85 15.64 1.25
CA ALA A 364 8.57 16.10 0.73
C ALA A 364 7.45 15.13 1.16
N LEU A 365 6.19 15.52 0.98
CA LEU A 365 5.05 14.65 1.18
C LEU A 365 4.79 13.81 -0.07
N ASP A 366 4.11 12.68 0.10
CA ASP A 366 3.70 11.83 -1.03
C ASP A 366 2.83 12.59 -2.04
N ALA A 367 2.77 12.11 -3.29
CA ALA A 367 2.03 12.75 -4.38
C ALA A 367 0.52 12.92 -4.11
N ASP A 368 -0.05 12.11 -3.22
CA ASP A 368 -1.46 12.17 -2.84
C ASP A 368 -1.73 12.93 -1.53
N ALA A 369 -0.69 13.54 -0.96
CA ALA A 369 -0.83 14.27 0.28
C ALA A 369 -1.72 15.51 0.11
N VAL A 370 -2.51 15.80 1.15
CA VAL A 370 -3.50 16.90 1.10
C VAL A 370 -2.98 18.20 1.71
N ASN A 371 -1.94 18.13 2.55
CA ASN A 371 -1.45 19.30 3.29
C ASN A 371 -0.23 19.95 2.62
N GLY A 372 -0.41 20.45 1.40
CA GLY A 372 0.67 21.12 0.68
C GLY A 372 0.33 21.58 -0.72
N SER A 373 1.37 21.92 -1.48
CA SER A 373 1.26 22.31 -2.89
C SER A 373 1.85 21.22 -3.79
N PRO A 374 1.12 20.77 -4.83
CA PRO A 374 1.65 19.76 -5.75
C PRO A 374 2.87 20.29 -6.50
N VAL A 375 3.90 19.44 -6.63
CA VAL A 375 5.03 19.65 -7.54
C VAL A 375 4.90 18.65 -8.67
N TYR A 376 4.66 19.15 -9.87
CA TYR A 376 4.41 18.35 -11.06
C TYR A 376 5.72 17.96 -11.76
N ARG A 377 5.78 16.74 -12.32
CA ARG A 377 6.88 16.25 -13.16
C ARG A 377 6.44 16.17 -14.62
N LEU A 378 7.30 16.65 -15.53
CA LEU A 378 7.17 16.42 -16.97
C LEU A 378 8.46 15.86 -17.54
N TYR A 379 8.34 14.95 -18.50
CA TYR A 379 9.44 14.34 -19.22
C TYR A 379 9.49 14.80 -20.68
N ASN A 380 10.67 15.15 -21.17
CA ASN A 380 10.91 15.44 -22.58
C ASN A 380 11.59 14.26 -23.27
N SER A 381 10.85 13.57 -24.14
CA SER A 381 11.36 12.38 -24.85
C SER A 381 12.47 12.67 -25.87
N PHE A 382 12.67 13.92 -26.28
CA PHE A 382 13.73 14.31 -27.21
C PHE A 382 15.05 14.61 -26.49
N SER A 383 15.00 15.33 -25.35
CA SER A 383 16.20 15.71 -24.59
C SER A 383 16.55 14.74 -23.46
N GLY A 384 15.60 13.90 -23.04
CA GLY A 384 15.71 13.04 -21.85
C GLY A 384 15.47 13.78 -20.53
N GLU A 385 15.16 15.08 -20.58
CA GLU A 385 15.07 15.94 -19.42
C GLU A 385 13.76 15.76 -18.64
N HIS A 386 13.85 15.97 -17.32
CA HIS A 386 12.68 16.14 -16.46
C HIS A 386 12.59 17.58 -15.93
N ILE A 387 11.40 18.15 -15.96
CA ILE A 387 11.09 19.44 -15.31
C ILE A 387 10.19 19.17 -14.11
N LEU A 388 10.49 19.86 -12.99
CA LEU A 388 9.65 19.97 -11.82
C LEU A 388 9.10 21.38 -11.71
N THR A 389 7.79 21.50 -11.49
CA THR A 389 7.15 22.80 -11.34
C THR A 389 5.99 22.75 -10.35
N SER A 390 5.87 23.78 -9.51
CA SER A 390 4.68 24.03 -8.68
C SER A 390 3.61 24.85 -9.42
N ASN A 391 3.91 25.31 -10.65
CA ASN A 391 3.02 26.14 -11.45
C ASN A 391 2.22 25.30 -12.44
N VAL A 392 0.94 25.09 -12.14
CA VAL A 392 0.01 24.34 -13.01
C VAL A 392 -0.06 24.89 -14.44
N ASN A 393 0.09 26.20 -14.63
CA ASN A 393 0.07 26.79 -15.97
C ASN A 393 1.32 26.42 -16.79
N GLU A 394 2.50 26.32 -16.14
CA GLU A 394 3.72 25.86 -16.80
C GLU A 394 3.57 24.39 -17.18
N TYR A 395 3.07 23.57 -16.26
CA TYR A 395 2.78 22.15 -16.51
C TYR A 395 1.85 21.93 -17.70
N GLU A 396 0.68 22.58 -17.71
CA GLU A 396 -0.28 22.47 -18.82
C GLU A 396 0.25 23.06 -20.14
N SER A 397 1.08 24.10 -20.07
CA SER A 397 1.67 24.71 -21.26
C SER A 397 2.72 23.81 -21.90
N LEU A 398 3.60 23.21 -21.11
CA LEU A 398 4.63 22.28 -21.58
C LEU A 398 4.00 20.99 -22.11
N SER A 399 2.97 20.48 -21.43
CA SER A 399 2.17 19.33 -21.90
C SER A 399 1.61 19.57 -23.31
N ARG A 400 0.99 20.73 -23.55
CA ARG A 400 0.49 21.13 -24.88
C ARG A 400 1.60 21.29 -25.93
N GLN A 401 2.83 21.50 -25.51
CA GLN A 401 4.01 21.62 -26.37
C GLN A 401 4.70 20.26 -26.63
N GLY A 402 4.11 19.16 -26.16
CA GLY A 402 4.59 17.80 -26.43
C GLY A 402 5.49 17.21 -25.36
N TRP A 403 5.60 17.85 -24.19
CA TRP A 403 6.19 17.20 -23.01
C TRP A 403 5.24 16.13 -22.48
N PHE A 404 5.80 15.01 -22.03
CA PHE A 404 5.03 13.95 -21.41
C PHE A 404 4.71 14.33 -19.96
N SER A 405 3.43 14.54 -19.69
CA SER A 405 2.89 14.82 -18.37
C SER A 405 2.93 13.57 -17.49
N GLU A 406 3.80 13.54 -16.49
CA GLU A 406 3.88 12.40 -15.56
C GLU A 406 2.96 12.57 -14.34
N GLY A 407 2.55 13.80 -14.03
CA GLY A 407 1.60 14.09 -12.95
C GLY A 407 2.27 14.77 -11.76
N VAL A 408 1.71 14.59 -10.57
CA VAL A 408 2.31 15.07 -9.31
C VAL A 408 3.45 14.13 -8.94
N ALA A 409 4.66 14.69 -8.81
CA ALA A 409 5.86 13.96 -8.40
C ALA A 409 5.86 13.73 -6.88
N PHE A 410 5.51 14.79 -6.15
CA PHE A 410 5.42 14.87 -4.70
C PHE A 410 4.67 16.15 -4.32
N VAL A 411 4.31 16.28 -3.05
CA VAL A 411 3.67 17.48 -2.51
C VAL A 411 4.67 18.22 -1.62
N ALA A 412 4.86 19.51 -1.92
CA ALA A 412 5.59 20.43 -1.08
C ALA A 412 4.78 20.75 0.18
N PRO A 413 5.27 20.45 1.40
CA PRO A 413 4.51 20.67 2.63
C PRO A 413 4.17 22.15 2.84
N SER A 414 2.99 22.42 3.40
CA SER A 414 2.51 23.79 3.65
C SER A 414 3.36 24.57 4.67
N ASP A 415 4.06 23.84 5.55
CA ASP A 415 5.01 24.32 6.55
C ASP A 415 6.49 24.11 6.15
N GLY A 416 6.76 23.86 4.87
CA GLY A 416 8.13 23.68 4.36
C GLY A 416 9.06 24.85 4.68
N ASP A 417 10.26 24.55 5.17
CA ASP A 417 11.23 25.51 5.70
C ASP A 417 12.45 25.75 4.79
N THR A 418 12.61 24.93 3.75
CA THR A 418 13.79 24.87 2.89
C THR A 418 13.42 25.23 1.45
N SER A 419 14.11 26.19 0.85
CA SER A 419 13.90 26.54 -0.56
C SER A 419 14.63 25.58 -1.50
N VAL A 420 13.93 25.08 -2.51
CA VAL A 420 14.56 24.42 -3.68
C VAL A 420 14.66 25.42 -4.82
N PHE A 421 15.88 25.66 -5.27
CA PHE A 421 16.18 26.59 -6.35
C PHE A 421 16.24 25.88 -7.70
N ARG A 422 15.70 26.53 -8.74
CA ARG A 422 15.84 26.09 -10.13
C ARG A 422 16.87 26.94 -10.87
N LEU A 423 17.74 26.28 -11.63
CA LEU A 423 18.66 26.93 -12.57
C LEU A 423 18.55 26.28 -13.95
N PHE A 424 18.71 27.08 -15.00
CA PHE A 424 18.73 26.65 -16.39
C PHE A 424 20.12 26.82 -17.00
N ASN A 425 20.64 25.80 -17.67
CA ASN A 425 21.88 25.88 -18.43
C ASN A 425 21.59 26.18 -19.91
N PRO A 426 21.90 27.38 -20.42
CA PRO A 426 21.61 27.76 -21.81
C PRO A 426 22.45 27.01 -22.85
N TYR A 427 23.52 26.32 -22.45
CA TYR A 427 24.38 25.57 -23.36
C TYR A 427 23.93 24.12 -23.54
N SER A 428 23.52 23.46 -22.45
CA SER A 428 23.02 22.08 -22.52
C SER A 428 21.50 22.00 -22.71
N GLY A 429 20.78 23.08 -22.37
CA GLY A 429 19.33 23.09 -22.34
C GLY A 429 18.72 22.41 -21.11
N TYR A 430 19.51 22.12 -20.07
CA TYR A 430 19.05 21.35 -18.91
C TYR A 430 18.79 22.22 -17.68
N HIS A 431 17.80 21.82 -16.90
CA HIS A 431 17.47 22.36 -15.60
C HIS A 431 18.17 21.59 -14.47
N MET A 432 18.45 22.31 -13.38
CA MET A 432 18.99 21.76 -12.15
C MET A 432 18.19 22.27 -10.96
N TYR A 433 17.98 21.40 -9.98
CA TYR A 433 17.25 21.68 -8.75
C TYR A 433 18.17 21.42 -7.56
N THR A 434 18.27 22.39 -6.66
CA THR A 434 19.12 22.25 -5.46
C THR A 434 18.55 23.01 -4.27
N SER A 435 18.62 22.39 -3.09
CA SER A 435 18.39 23.04 -1.79
C SER A 435 19.68 23.67 -1.23
N ASP A 436 20.85 23.38 -1.82
CA ASP A 436 22.13 23.94 -1.40
C ASP A 436 22.35 25.33 -2.01
N VAL A 437 22.23 26.35 -1.15
CA VAL A 437 22.47 27.76 -1.50
C VAL A 437 23.87 27.97 -2.09
N LYS A 438 24.90 27.23 -1.62
CA LYS A 438 26.27 27.36 -2.15
C LYS A 438 26.38 26.80 -3.56
N GLU A 439 25.70 25.68 -3.84
CA GLU A 439 25.62 25.11 -5.19
C GLU A 439 24.91 26.07 -6.14
N TYR A 440 23.74 26.59 -5.74
CA TYR A 440 23.00 27.59 -6.50
C TYR A 440 23.84 28.84 -6.81
N GLU A 441 24.54 29.37 -5.80
CA GLU A 441 25.38 30.55 -5.94
C GLU A 441 26.55 30.31 -6.88
N ARG A 442 27.21 29.16 -6.76
CA ARG A 442 28.35 28.75 -7.60
C ARG A 442 27.94 28.54 -9.05
N LEU A 443 26.85 27.82 -9.32
CA LEU A 443 26.38 27.54 -10.67
C LEU A 443 25.96 28.83 -11.39
N GLY A 444 25.27 29.74 -10.69
CA GLY A 444 24.90 31.04 -11.25
C GLY A 444 26.08 31.94 -11.64
N LYS A 445 27.25 31.75 -11.02
CA LYS A 445 28.50 32.42 -11.44
C LYS A 445 29.13 31.78 -12.68
N ASN A 446 28.80 30.52 -12.95
CA ASN A 446 29.35 29.70 -14.03
C ASN A 446 28.37 29.56 -15.22
N SER A 447 27.73 30.67 -15.58
CA SER A 447 26.84 30.80 -16.75
C SER A 447 25.50 30.07 -16.69
N TRP A 448 25.13 29.47 -15.56
CA TRP A 448 23.75 29.00 -15.36
C TRP A 448 22.83 30.19 -15.08
N GLN A 449 21.66 30.21 -15.71
CA GLN A 449 20.62 31.20 -15.47
C GLN A 449 19.85 30.83 -14.21
N ARG A 450 19.76 31.77 -13.27
CA ARG A 450 19.01 31.63 -12.02
C ARG A 450 17.54 31.91 -12.27
N GLU A 451 16.69 30.92 -12.04
CA GLU A 451 15.23 31.09 -12.16
C GLU A 451 14.55 31.36 -10.83
N GLY A 452 15.26 31.14 -9.72
CA GLY A 452 14.80 31.47 -8.36
C GLY A 452 14.30 30.25 -7.60
N VAL A 453 13.44 30.47 -6.61
CA VAL A 453 12.83 29.40 -5.82
C VAL A 453 11.71 28.77 -6.63
N ALA A 454 11.78 27.45 -6.84
CA ALA A 454 10.74 26.70 -7.53
C ALA A 454 9.62 26.26 -6.57
N PHE A 455 9.99 25.81 -5.38
CA PHE A 455 9.07 25.37 -4.32
C PHE A 455 9.79 25.28 -2.98
N MET A 456 9.02 25.18 -1.89
CA MET A 456 9.48 25.02 -0.52
C MET A 456 9.30 23.56 -0.07
N VAL A 457 10.25 23.01 0.66
CA VAL A 457 10.28 21.60 1.12
C VAL A 457 10.78 21.54 2.56
N SER A 458 10.79 20.37 3.17
CA SER A 458 11.42 20.18 4.47
C SER A 458 12.90 19.84 4.31
N GLY A 459 13.76 20.51 5.06
CA GLY A 459 15.19 20.22 5.08
C GLY A 459 15.48 18.82 5.62
N LEU A 460 16.63 18.24 5.24
CA LEU A 460 17.10 17.00 5.86
C LEU A 460 17.51 17.33 7.30
N ARG A 461 16.73 16.88 8.27
CA ARG A 461 17.11 16.97 9.68
C ARG A 461 18.37 16.12 9.89
N SER A 462 19.44 16.71 10.39
CA SER A 462 20.67 15.97 10.67
C SER A 462 20.40 14.96 11.79
N THR A 463 20.62 13.67 11.56
CA THR A 463 20.68 12.64 12.61
C THR A 463 22.01 12.69 13.39
N THR A 464 22.56 13.89 13.62
CA THR A 464 23.83 14.06 14.34
C THR A 464 23.71 15.13 15.43
N GLU A 465 23.36 14.67 16.62
CA GLU A 465 23.80 15.15 17.95
C GLU A 465 23.80 13.86 18.80
N ASP A 466 24.87 13.30 19.36
CA ASP A 466 26.22 13.72 19.76
C ASP A 466 27.24 12.57 19.56
#